data_AF-A0A818NE82-F1
#
_entry.id   AF-A0A818NE82-F1
#
_cell.length_a   1.000
_cell.length_b   1.000
_cell.length_c   1.000
_cell.angle_alpha   90.00
_cell.angle_beta   90.00
_cell.angle_gamma   90.00
#
_symmetry.space_group_name_H-M   'P 1'
#
loop_
_entity.id
_entity.type
_entity.pdbx_description
1 polymer ?
#
loop_
_entity_poly.entity_id
_entity_poly.type
_entity_poly.pdbx_seq_one_letter_code
_entity_poly.pdbx_strand_id
1 'polypeptide(L)'
;MNMQHSCVQLTDLPDELLIMIFKKLNNMQVLHSLMGANMRLNEIIRDQTFTDRLTFVKWSFNKFFYPLSDTTLDRFCQQILPQIHHHVKWLDVEPLSMKRILLAGEYPNLYGLSIYNIEEEIIQYFFNEADLSATHYIDHHHLSITSLAKEIIRHSENNTPTEHAILIHDYVRDSIPFGWSGRFWNETASDVIKTGRGFCNTKSSLFAALLRAVGIPCRLQFVDINTQILHGLVDPSITYELHTYTDFFNIEQQRWCHVDSYIVDTALVSAAKEKLVQENTIIGYGLHRDGQSEWNSIDNTFIQYVTNSEQNEKLERPLTIHKYGHFADIGAFYEAADQHGVQDRLSNRLFKWIFPLLIMPRNRAVENLRKR
;
A
#
# COMPACT_ATOMS: atom_id res chain seq x y z
N MET A 1 5.26 -25.20 57.26
CA MET A 1 3.93 -25.37 56.63
C MET A 1 4.02 -24.75 55.25
N ASN A 2 4.22 -25.57 54.20
CA ASN A 2 4.25 -25.11 52.81
C ASN A 2 2.80 -24.90 52.35
N MET A 3 2.24 -23.70 52.54
CA MET A 3 0.97 -23.35 51.91
C MET A 3 1.22 -23.05 50.43
N GLN A 4 0.93 -24.01 49.56
CA GLN A 4 1.06 -23.86 48.10
C GLN A 4 -0.15 -23.17 47.45
N HIS A 5 -1.23 -22.92 48.18
CA HIS A 5 -2.40 -22.20 47.69
C HIS A 5 -3.12 -21.45 48.81
N SER A 6 -3.56 -20.23 48.51
CA SER A 6 -4.49 -19.44 49.31
C SER A 6 -5.69 -19.07 48.43
N CYS A 7 -6.88 -19.07 49.00
CA CYS A 7 -8.14 -18.76 48.32
C CYS A 7 -8.84 -17.64 49.09
N VAL A 8 -9.19 -16.57 48.38
CA VAL A 8 -9.93 -15.42 48.92
C VAL A 8 -11.08 -15.13 47.96
N GLN A 9 -12.28 -14.94 48.50
CA GLN A 9 -13.43 -14.51 47.72
C GLN A 9 -13.29 -13.03 47.37
N LEU A 10 -13.41 -12.68 46.10
CA LEU A 10 -13.32 -11.28 45.65
C LEU A 10 -14.40 -10.40 46.30
N THR A 11 -15.55 -10.96 46.66
CA THR A 11 -16.63 -10.25 47.34
C THR A 11 -16.25 -9.78 48.75
N ASP A 12 -15.27 -10.42 49.38
CA ASP A 12 -14.92 -10.17 50.78
C ASP A 12 -13.79 -9.13 50.89
N LEU A 13 -13.20 -8.72 49.77
CA LEU A 13 -12.17 -7.69 49.71
C LEU A 13 -12.80 -6.29 49.57
N PRO A 14 -12.28 -5.26 50.26
CA PRO A 14 -12.62 -3.86 50.00
C PRO A 14 -12.33 -3.43 48.56
N ASP A 15 -13.09 -2.47 48.04
CA ASP A 15 -12.98 -1.99 46.66
C ASP A 15 -11.57 -1.43 46.37
N GLU A 16 -10.94 -0.77 47.34
CA GLU A 16 -9.59 -0.21 47.19
C GLU A 16 -8.55 -1.32 46.95
N LEU A 17 -8.68 -2.46 47.65
CA LEU A 17 -7.78 -3.60 47.44
C LEU A 17 -8.03 -4.26 46.09
N LEU A 18 -9.28 -4.35 45.65
CA LEU A 18 -9.63 -4.89 44.33
C LEU A 18 -9.05 -4.01 43.22
N ILE A 19 -9.17 -2.67 43.31
CA ILE A 19 -8.55 -1.74 42.37
C ILE A 19 -7.03 -1.92 42.34
N MET A 20 -6.38 -2.02 43.51
CA MET A 20 -4.94 -2.25 43.58
C MET A 20 -4.52 -3.57 42.93
N ILE A 21 -5.27 -4.66 43.16
CA ILE A 21 -5.00 -5.96 42.54
C ILE A 21 -5.20 -5.88 41.03
N PHE A 22 -6.33 -5.32 40.57
CA PHE A 22 -6.63 -5.22 39.15
C PHE A 22 -5.63 -4.34 38.41
N LYS A 23 -5.14 -3.23 38.99
CA LYS A 23 -4.05 -2.41 38.39
C LYS A 23 -2.74 -3.17 38.23
N LYS A 24 -2.51 -4.26 38.96
CA LYS A 24 -1.33 -5.14 38.78
C LYS A 24 -1.53 -6.17 37.68
N LEU A 25 -2.77 -6.39 37.26
CA LEU A 25 -3.11 -7.25 36.13
C LEU A 25 -3.16 -6.43 34.84
N ASN A 26 -3.20 -7.12 33.70
CA ASN A 26 -3.44 -6.45 32.43
C ASN A 26 -4.88 -5.88 32.44
N ASN A 27 -4.98 -4.56 32.48
CA ASN A 27 -6.23 -3.79 32.52
C ASN A 27 -7.25 -4.26 31.47
N MET A 28 -6.81 -4.54 30.24
CA MET A 28 -7.67 -5.03 29.17
C MET A 28 -8.20 -6.44 29.43
N GLN A 29 -7.39 -7.35 29.96
CA GLN A 29 -7.89 -8.69 30.31
C GLN A 29 -8.93 -8.63 31.42
N VAL A 30 -8.72 -7.75 32.41
CA VAL A 30 -9.67 -7.53 33.50
C VAL A 30 -10.97 -6.93 32.98
N LEU A 31 -10.91 -5.86 32.19
CA LEU A 31 -12.09 -5.24 31.56
C LEU A 31 -12.84 -6.25 30.69
N HIS A 32 -12.13 -7.01 29.86
CA HIS A 32 -12.75 -8.00 28.99
C HIS A 32 -13.48 -9.11 29.75
N SER A 33 -12.90 -9.55 30.86
CA SER A 33 -13.36 -10.73 31.61
C SER A 33 -14.40 -10.39 32.67
N LEU A 34 -14.31 -9.23 33.30
CA LEU A 34 -15.17 -8.84 34.43
C LEU A 34 -16.35 -7.96 34.00
N MET A 35 -16.28 -7.30 32.85
CA MET A 35 -17.39 -6.46 32.41
C MET A 35 -18.62 -7.32 32.08
N GLY A 36 -19.70 -7.05 32.80
CA GLY A 36 -20.94 -7.81 32.76
C GLY A 36 -20.99 -8.99 33.74
N ALA A 37 -19.92 -9.29 34.47
CA ALA A 37 -19.87 -10.43 35.38
C ALA A 37 -20.66 -10.19 36.68
N ASN A 38 -20.58 -8.99 37.25
CA ASN A 38 -21.31 -8.60 38.45
C ASN A 38 -21.45 -7.07 38.54
N MET A 39 -22.54 -6.58 39.14
CA MET A 39 -22.81 -5.14 39.30
C MET A 39 -21.71 -4.40 40.04
N ARG A 40 -21.23 -4.92 41.18
CA ARG A 40 -20.15 -4.31 41.97
C ARG A 40 -18.83 -4.27 41.19
N LEU A 41 -18.47 -5.38 40.53
CA LEU A 41 -17.25 -5.43 39.71
C LEU A 41 -17.32 -4.47 38.52
N ASN A 42 -18.50 -4.27 37.92
CA ASN A 42 -18.70 -3.30 36.84
C ASN A 42 -18.44 -1.86 37.29
N GLU A 43 -18.80 -1.51 38.53
CA GLU A 43 -18.50 -0.18 39.09
C GLU A 43 -16.99 -0.04 39.32
N ILE A 44 -16.35 -1.04 39.93
CA ILE A 44 -14.92 -1.04 40.22
C ILE A 44 -14.07 -0.91 38.95
N ILE A 45 -14.36 -1.67 37.90
CA ILE A 45 -13.57 -1.64 36.67
C ILE A 45 -13.84 -0.40 35.80
N ARG A 46 -14.85 0.42 36.12
CA ARG A 46 -15.09 1.72 35.47
C ARG A 46 -14.48 2.88 36.25
N ASP A 47 -13.94 2.63 37.43
CA ASP A 47 -13.30 3.63 38.27
C ASP A 47 -12.17 4.34 37.50
N GLN A 48 -12.05 5.65 37.72
CA GLN A 48 -11.04 6.47 37.05
C GLN A 48 -9.63 6.02 37.38
N THR A 49 -9.38 5.55 38.61
CA THR A 49 -8.07 5.05 39.03
C THR A 49 -7.69 3.81 38.24
N PHE A 50 -8.66 2.98 37.83
CA PHE A 50 -8.36 1.79 37.05
C PHE A 50 -8.30 2.05 35.54
N THR A 51 -9.09 3.01 35.05
CA THR A 51 -9.24 3.31 33.61
C THR A 51 -8.42 4.51 33.12
N ASP A 52 -7.62 5.13 33.99
CA ASP A 52 -6.75 6.27 33.64
C ASP A 52 -5.70 5.93 32.57
N ARG A 53 -5.18 4.70 32.58
CA ARG A 53 -4.23 4.20 31.59
C ARG A 53 -4.72 2.87 31.04
N LEU A 54 -4.96 2.80 29.73
CA LEU A 54 -5.38 1.57 29.05
C LEU A 54 -4.25 1.00 28.19
N THR A 55 -4.06 -0.33 28.25
CA THR A 55 -2.94 -1.01 27.61
C THR A 55 -3.41 -2.06 26.61
N PHE A 56 -3.48 -1.68 25.35
CA PHE A 56 -3.97 -2.50 24.23
C PHE A 56 -2.89 -3.45 23.67
N VAL A 57 -1.90 -3.81 24.47
CA VAL A 57 -0.82 -4.74 24.12
C VAL A 57 -0.70 -5.86 25.15
N LYS A 58 -0.49 -7.10 24.69
CA LYS A 58 -0.26 -8.24 25.59
C LYS A 58 1.22 -8.32 25.97
N TRP A 59 1.50 -8.26 27.27
CA TRP A 59 2.84 -8.50 27.80
C TRP A 59 3.17 -10.00 27.81
N SER A 60 4.31 -10.38 27.25
CA SER A 60 4.89 -11.72 27.38
C SER A 60 6.15 -11.70 28.25
N PHE A 61 6.40 -12.79 28.98
CA PHE A 61 7.59 -13.00 29.81
C PHE A 61 8.91 -12.78 29.05
N ASN A 62 8.89 -12.91 27.72
CA ASN A 62 10.06 -12.69 26.86
C ASN A 62 10.24 -11.23 26.40
N LYS A 63 9.55 -10.25 27.02
CA LYS A 63 9.51 -8.82 26.61
C LYS A 63 8.94 -8.54 25.22
N PHE A 64 8.37 -9.54 24.56
CA PHE A 64 7.60 -9.33 23.34
C PHE A 64 6.19 -8.87 23.69
N PHE A 65 5.71 -7.85 22.98
CA PHE A 65 4.32 -7.44 23.02
C PHE A 65 3.58 -8.15 21.88
N TYR A 66 2.37 -8.66 22.14
CA TYR A 66 1.54 -9.25 21.10
C TYR A 66 0.27 -8.43 20.87
N PRO A 67 -0.20 -8.31 19.62
CA PRO A 67 -1.47 -7.66 19.31
C PRO A 67 -2.64 -8.36 19.99
N LEU A 68 -3.67 -7.56 20.31
CA LEU A 68 -4.98 -8.10 20.66
C LEU A 68 -5.63 -8.72 19.41
N SER A 69 -6.42 -9.78 19.59
CA SER A 69 -7.23 -10.29 18.49
C SER A 69 -8.24 -9.24 18.05
N ASP A 70 -8.55 -9.18 16.75
CA ASP A 70 -9.53 -8.22 16.20
C ASP A 70 -10.87 -8.31 16.92
N THR A 71 -11.33 -9.52 17.23
CA THR A 71 -12.55 -9.77 18.00
C THR A 71 -12.54 -9.13 19.38
N THR A 72 -11.39 -9.17 20.07
CA THR A 72 -11.25 -8.52 21.38
C THR A 72 -11.25 -7.01 21.19
N LEU A 73 -10.47 -6.52 20.23
CA LEU A 73 -10.33 -5.09 19.97
C LEU A 73 -11.65 -4.44 19.55
N ASP A 74 -12.44 -5.10 18.69
CA ASP A 74 -13.77 -4.63 18.27
C ASP A 74 -14.73 -4.52 19.44
N ARG A 75 -14.78 -5.56 20.30
CA ARG A 75 -15.59 -5.51 21.52
C ARG A 75 -15.21 -4.32 22.38
N PHE A 76 -13.92 -4.04 22.53
CA PHE A 76 -13.46 -2.87 23.27
C PHE A 76 -13.90 -1.56 22.64
N CYS A 77 -13.64 -1.38 21.34
CA CYS A 77 -13.96 -0.15 20.63
C CYS A 77 -15.46 0.13 20.59
N GLN A 78 -16.29 -0.92 20.43
CA GLN A 78 -17.73 -0.75 20.26
C GLN A 78 -18.50 -0.74 21.58
N GLN A 79 -18.05 -1.49 22.59
CA GLN A 79 -18.83 -1.69 23.81
C GLN A 79 -18.20 -1.05 25.05
N ILE A 80 -16.87 -1.08 25.18
CA ILE A 80 -16.19 -0.73 26.44
C ILE A 80 -15.74 0.72 26.44
N LEU A 81 -14.96 1.11 25.43
CA LEU A 81 -14.39 2.45 25.30
C LEU A 81 -15.45 3.56 25.36
N PRO A 82 -16.62 3.46 24.71
CA PRO A 82 -17.67 4.46 24.80
C PRO A 82 -18.22 4.68 26.23
N GLN A 83 -17.95 3.77 27.17
CA GLN A 83 -18.40 3.89 28.56
C GLN A 83 -17.34 4.48 29.49
N ILE A 84 -16.05 4.43 29.10
CA ILE A 84 -14.92 4.80 29.98
C ILE A 84 -13.97 5.85 29.38
N HIS A 85 -14.13 6.22 28.10
CA HIS A 85 -13.22 7.11 27.36
C HIS A 85 -12.90 8.43 28.08
N HIS A 86 -13.86 8.99 28.83
CA HIS A 86 -13.68 10.24 29.57
C HIS A 86 -12.73 10.11 30.77
N HIS A 87 -12.50 8.91 31.29
CA HIS A 87 -11.52 8.67 32.36
C HIS A 87 -10.10 8.46 31.84
N VAL A 88 -9.95 8.11 30.56
CA VAL A 88 -8.68 7.74 29.95
C VAL A 88 -7.79 8.98 29.81
N LYS A 89 -6.61 8.89 30.43
CA LYS A 89 -5.53 9.89 30.42
C LYS A 89 -4.33 9.45 29.61
N TRP A 90 -4.13 8.13 29.48
CA TRP A 90 -3.01 7.54 28.77
C TRP A 90 -3.43 6.29 27.97
N LEU A 91 -2.96 6.17 26.73
CA LEU A 91 -3.17 5.00 25.88
C LEU A 91 -1.82 4.35 25.54
N ASP A 92 -1.68 3.05 25.80
CA ASP A 92 -0.59 2.23 25.30
C ASP A 92 -1.13 1.36 24.15
N VAL A 93 -0.70 1.63 22.92
CA VAL A 93 -1.27 1.04 21.69
C VAL A 93 -0.20 0.50 20.75
N GLU A 94 -0.64 -0.24 19.74
CA GLU A 94 0.17 -0.59 18.57
C GLU A 94 -0.29 0.21 17.35
N PRO A 95 0.58 0.43 16.36
CA PRO A 95 0.24 1.22 15.17
C PRO A 95 -1.02 0.74 14.43
N LEU A 96 -1.20 -0.58 14.29
CA LEU A 96 -2.34 -1.18 13.59
C LEU A 96 -3.69 -0.96 14.32
N SER A 97 -3.69 -0.98 15.66
CA SER A 97 -4.90 -0.82 16.48
C SER A 97 -5.18 0.64 16.85
N MET A 98 -4.16 1.50 16.80
CA MET A 98 -4.22 2.90 17.22
C MET A 98 -5.39 3.66 16.58
N LYS A 99 -5.55 3.58 15.25
CA LYS A 99 -6.63 4.30 14.55
C LYS A 99 -8.01 3.87 15.06
N ARG A 100 -8.24 2.56 15.22
CA ARG A 100 -9.52 2.02 15.72
C ARG A 100 -9.81 2.49 17.15
N ILE A 101 -8.79 2.48 18.00
CA ILE A 101 -8.91 2.93 19.40
C ILE A 101 -9.20 4.43 19.46
N LEU A 102 -8.41 5.25 18.76
CA LEU A 102 -8.58 6.71 18.78
C LEU A 102 -9.91 7.16 18.18
N LEU A 103 -10.48 6.41 17.24
CA LEU A 103 -11.80 6.69 16.65
C LEU A 103 -12.98 6.12 17.46
N ALA A 104 -12.73 5.31 18.50
CA ALA A 104 -13.78 4.67 19.29
C ALA A 104 -14.53 5.63 20.23
N GLY A 105 -13.99 6.83 20.47
CA GLY A 105 -14.63 7.84 21.32
C GLY A 105 -13.84 9.15 21.36
N GLU A 106 -14.42 10.17 21.99
CA GLU A 106 -13.72 11.43 22.24
C GLU A 106 -12.96 11.34 23.57
N TYR A 107 -11.65 11.57 23.59
CA TYR A 107 -10.84 11.41 24.79
C TYR A 107 -10.48 12.76 25.44
N PRO A 108 -11.39 13.39 26.22
CA PRO A 108 -11.20 14.78 26.68
C PRO A 108 -10.03 14.96 27.66
N ASN A 109 -9.61 13.90 28.35
CA ASN A 109 -8.56 13.94 29.36
C ASN A 109 -7.25 13.28 28.91
N LEU A 110 -7.17 12.83 27.66
CA LEU A 110 -6.00 12.14 27.12
C LEU A 110 -4.84 13.12 26.92
N TYR A 111 -3.74 12.88 27.62
CA TYR A 111 -2.50 13.67 27.47
C TYR A 111 -1.28 12.82 27.13
N GLY A 112 -1.41 11.48 27.14
CA GLY A 112 -0.30 10.57 26.89
C GLY A 112 -0.64 9.44 25.93
N LEU A 113 0.31 9.12 25.07
CA LEU A 113 0.24 8.02 24.10
C LEU A 113 1.60 7.33 24.04
N SER A 114 1.63 6.02 24.32
CA SER A 114 2.78 5.18 24.03
C SER A 114 2.45 4.29 22.84
N ILE A 115 3.38 4.17 21.89
CA ILE A 115 3.26 3.27 20.74
C ILE A 115 4.30 2.15 20.89
N TYR A 116 3.85 0.91 20.86
CA TYR A 116 4.67 -0.31 21.00
C TYR A 116 4.77 -1.08 19.68
N ASN A 117 5.75 -1.99 19.58
CA ASN A 117 5.99 -2.82 18.39
C ASN A 117 6.10 -2.01 17.09
N ILE A 118 6.81 -0.88 17.17
CA ILE A 118 7.12 -0.09 15.99
C ILE A 118 8.30 -0.76 15.29
N GLU A 119 8.01 -1.51 14.23
CA GLU A 119 9.05 -2.02 13.32
C GLU A 119 9.64 -0.85 12.53
N GLU A 120 10.92 -0.95 12.14
CA GLU A 120 11.63 0.10 11.40
C GLU A 120 10.91 0.45 10.07
N GLU A 121 10.30 -0.55 9.44
CA GLU A 121 9.48 -0.41 8.24
C GLU A 121 8.18 0.39 8.51
N ILE A 122 7.62 0.26 9.71
CA ILE A 122 6.45 1.03 10.17
C ILE A 122 6.84 2.48 10.50
N ILE A 123 8.06 2.71 11.01
CA ILE A 123 8.59 4.09 11.18
C ILE A 123 8.67 4.79 9.83
N GLN A 124 9.18 4.10 8.79
CA GLN A 124 9.16 4.66 7.43
C GLN A 124 7.72 4.92 6.97
N TYR A 125 6.77 4.02 7.26
CA TYR A 125 5.35 4.21 6.93
C TYR A 125 4.71 5.45 7.60
N PHE A 126 4.97 5.72 8.88
CA PHE A 126 4.36 6.86 9.59
C PHE A 126 5.12 8.18 9.45
N PHE A 127 6.44 8.13 9.22
CA PHE A 127 7.31 9.31 9.29
C PHE A 127 8.01 9.67 7.98
N ASN A 128 7.90 8.85 6.92
CA ASN A 128 8.34 9.26 5.59
C ASN A 128 7.22 10.01 4.87
N GLU A 129 7.14 11.33 5.11
CA GLU A 129 6.16 12.19 4.44
C GLU A 129 6.25 12.10 2.91
N ALA A 130 7.41 11.74 2.34
CA ALA A 130 7.58 11.67 0.89
C ALA A 130 6.69 10.62 0.21
N ASP A 131 6.38 9.51 0.88
CA ASP A 131 5.60 8.40 0.30
C ASP A 131 4.08 8.70 0.25
N LEU A 132 3.66 9.77 0.92
CA LEU A 132 2.29 10.32 0.91
C LEU A 132 2.21 11.73 0.28
N SER A 133 3.35 12.40 0.08
CA SER A 133 3.40 13.78 -0.40
C SER A 133 2.95 13.91 -1.85
N ALA A 134 2.37 15.07 -2.17
CA ALA A 134 2.13 15.46 -3.55
C ALA A 134 3.46 15.87 -4.20
N THR A 135 3.57 15.61 -5.50
CA THR A 135 4.68 16.10 -6.33
C THR A 135 4.11 16.76 -7.59
N HIS A 136 4.97 17.23 -8.50
CA HIS A 136 4.50 17.78 -9.76
C HIS A 136 3.72 16.74 -10.58
N TYR A 137 4.27 15.52 -10.70
CA TYR A 137 3.66 14.46 -11.51
C TYR A 137 2.66 13.58 -10.74
N ILE A 138 2.73 13.57 -9.41
CA ILE A 138 1.81 12.85 -8.51
C ILE A 138 0.96 13.87 -7.77
N ASP A 139 0.05 14.51 -8.51
CA ASP A 139 -0.80 15.61 -8.05
C ASP A 139 -2.07 15.10 -7.35
N HIS A 140 -1.91 14.27 -6.31
CA HIS A 140 -3.02 13.54 -5.70
C HIS A 140 -4.11 14.40 -5.03
N HIS A 141 -3.81 15.67 -4.74
CA HIS A 141 -4.79 16.65 -4.26
C HIS A 141 -5.68 17.24 -5.37
N HIS A 142 -5.36 16.99 -6.65
CA HIS A 142 -6.14 17.51 -7.77
C HIS A 142 -7.57 16.96 -7.73
N LEU A 143 -8.57 17.79 -8.04
CA LEU A 143 -9.99 17.43 -7.94
C LEU A 143 -10.34 16.19 -8.74
N SER A 144 -9.82 16.06 -9.97
CA SER A 144 -10.07 14.86 -10.79
C SER A 144 -9.53 13.58 -10.17
N ILE A 145 -8.40 13.65 -9.45
CA ILE A 145 -7.80 12.49 -8.78
C ILE A 145 -8.62 12.14 -7.54
N THR A 146 -8.88 13.12 -6.68
CA THR A 146 -9.64 12.88 -5.44
C THR A 146 -11.08 12.42 -5.71
N SER A 147 -11.75 12.97 -6.72
CA SER A 147 -13.08 12.53 -7.15
C SER A 147 -13.06 11.11 -7.69
N LEU A 148 -12.10 10.78 -8.57
CA LEU A 148 -11.99 9.46 -9.15
C LEU A 148 -11.61 8.40 -8.09
N ALA A 149 -10.65 8.70 -7.23
CA ALA A 149 -10.27 7.80 -6.14
C ALA A 149 -11.48 7.48 -5.23
N LYS A 150 -12.27 8.51 -4.87
CA LYS A 150 -13.52 8.33 -4.11
C LYS A 150 -14.55 7.49 -4.87
N GLU A 151 -14.66 7.67 -6.18
CA GLU A 151 -15.59 6.87 -7.00
C GLU A 151 -15.18 5.39 -7.02
N ILE A 152 -13.90 5.10 -7.27
CA ILE A 152 -13.36 3.74 -7.32
C ILE A 152 -13.59 3.01 -5.98
N ILE A 153 -13.21 3.62 -4.85
CA ILE A 153 -13.28 2.94 -3.54
C ILE A 153 -14.71 2.74 -3.03
N ARG A 154 -15.73 3.38 -3.61
CA ARG A 154 -17.14 3.12 -3.25
C ARG A 154 -17.57 1.69 -3.57
N HIS A 155 -16.82 0.99 -4.41
CA HIS A 155 -17.04 -0.42 -4.72
C HIS A 155 -16.39 -1.38 -3.72
N SER A 156 -15.68 -0.87 -2.71
CA SER A 156 -15.10 -1.69 -1.63
C SER A 156 -16.21 -2.18 -0.69
N GLU A 157 -16.20 -3.47 -0.40
CA GLU A 157 -17.19 -4.10 0.49
C GLU A 157 -16.85 -3.85 1.96
N ASN A 158 -15.57 -3.98 2.32
CA ASN A 158 -15.09 -3.87 3.69
C ASN A 158 -14.40 -2.54 3.99
N ASN A 159 -14.27 -1.66 2.99
CA ASN A 159 -13.66 -0.33 3.09
C ASN A 159 -12.23 -0.39 3.69
N THR A 160 -11.45 -1.38 3.25
CA THR A 160 -10.07 -1.61 3.71
C THR A 160 -9.05 -0.99 2.76
N PRO A 161 -7.88 -0.54 3.24
CA PRO A 161 -6.81 -0.03 2.36
C PRO A 161 -6.40 -1.03 1.28
N THR A 162 -6.43 -2.31 1.62
CA THR A 162 -6.11 -3.44 0.75
C THR A 162 -7.10 -3.55 -0.42
N GLU A 163 -8.40 -3.51 -0.15
CA GLU A 163 -9.43 -3.51 -1.19
C GLU A 163 -9.36 -2.25 -2.05
N HIS A 164 -9.12 -1.08 -1.43
CA HIS A 164 -8.92 0.17 -2.18
C HIS A 164 -7.75 0.06 -3.16
N ALA A 165 -6.63 -0.51 -2.74
CA ALA A 165 -5.46 -0.70 -3.60
C ALA A 165 -5.77 -1.59 -4.80
N ILE A 166 -6.50 -2.71 -4.61
CA ILE A 166 -6.90 -3.61 -5.69
C ILE A 166 -7.83 -2.90 -6.68
N LEU A 167 -8.87 -2.21 -6.19
CA LEU A 167 -9.82 -1.49 -7.06
C LEU A 167 -9.12 -0.38 -7.87
N ILE A 168 -8.19 0.35 -7.24
CA ILE A 168 -7.39 1.37 -7.91
C ILE A 168 -6.46 0.73 -8.94
N HIS A 169 -5.82 -0.39 -8.62
CA HIS A 169 -4.99 -1.16 -9.56
C HIS A 169 -5.79 -1.56 -10.79
N ASP A 170 -6.94 -2.19 -10.60
CA ASP A 170 -7.78 -2.70 -11.69
C ASP A 170 -8.32 -1.56 -12.55
N TYR A 171 -8.71 -0.45 -11.92
CA TYR A 171 -9.10 0.76 -12.65
C TYR A 171 -7.94 1.26 -13.53
N VAL A 172 -6.74 1.43 -12.97
CA VAL A 172 -5.58 1.89 -13.75
C VAL A 172 -5.25 0.91 -14.86
N ARG A 173 -5.33 -0.40 -14.58
CA ARG A 173 -5.07 -1.47 -15.55
C ARG A 173 -6.02 -1.38 -16.74
N ASP A 174 -7.32 -1.39 -16.50
CA ASP A 174 -8.31 -1.63 -17.55
C ASP A 174 -8.97 -0.36 -18.09
N SER A 175 -9.08 0.70 -17.28
CA SER A 175 -9.70 1.98 -17.69
C SER A 175 -8.72 2.95 -18.32
N ILE A 176 -7.41 2.73 -18.18
CA ILE A 176 -6.35 3.53 -18.81
C ILE A 176 -5.53 2.61 -19.73
N PRO A 177 -5.96 2.37 -20.97
CA PRO A 177 -5.31 1.40 -21.85
C PRO A 177 -3.82 1.69 -22.07
N PHE A 178 -3.02 0.62 -22.23
CA PHE A 178 -1.61 0.75 -22.54
C PHE A 178 -1.41 1.47 -23.88
N GLY A 179 -0.56 2.49 -23.88
CA GLY A 179 -0.24 3.27 -25.06
C GLY A 179 0.54 4.54 -24.72
N TRP A 180 1.18 5.12 -25.73
CA TRP A 180 1.98 6.32 -25.56
C TRP A 180 1.14 7.58 -25.77
N SER A 181 1.38 8.60 -24.95
CA SER A 181 0.80 9.93 -25.10
C SER A 181 1.75 10.85 -25.87
N GLY A 182 1.19 11.86 -26.56
CA GLY A 182 2.01 12.83 -27.31
C GLY A 182 2.90 13.69 -26.41
N ARG A 183 2.58 13.79 -25.12
CA ARG A 183 3.33 14.55 -24.12
C ARG A 183 4.43 13.72 -23.44
N PHE A 184 4.55 12.44 -23.80
CA PHE A 184 5.53 11.51 -23.27
C PHE A 184 5.53 11.46 -21.74
N TRP A 185 6.63 11.83 -21.10
CA TRP A 185 6.76 11.91 -19.64
C TRP A 185 6.12 13.16 -19.02
N ASN A 186 5.82 14.19 -19.81
CA ASN A 186 5.40 15.50 -19.30
C ASN A 186 3.87 15.56 -19.04
N GLU A 187 3.38 14.59 -18.27
CA GLU A 187 1.97 14.45 -17.88
C GLU A 187 1.86 14.20 -16.38
N THR A 188 1.15 15.09 -15.69
CA THR A 188 0.71 14.85 -14.31
C THR A 188 -0.31 13.71 -14.27
N ALA A 189 -0.52 13.09 -13.11
CA ALA A 189 -1.54 12.06 -12.96
C ALA A 189 -2.94 12.55 -13.40
N SER A 190 -3.29 13.80 -13.10
CA SER A 190 -4.54 14.41 -13.59
C SER A 190 -4.58 14.60 -15.11
N ASP A 191 -3.44 14.82 -15.77
CA ASP A 191 -3.35 14.85 -17.23
C ASP A 191 -3.50 13.45 -17.84
N VAL A 192 -3.00 12.40 -17.19
CA VAL A 192 -3.18 11.01 -17.65
C VAL A 192 -4.66 10.63 -17.72
N ILE A 193 -5.48 11.08 -16.76
CA ILE A 193 -6.94 10.90 -16.80
C ILE A 193 -7.54 11.53 -18.06
N LYS A 194 -7.14 12.77 -18.40
CA LYS A 194 -7.65 13.48 -19.59
C LYS A 194 -7.18 12.82 -20.89
N THR A 195 -5.94 12.35 -20.90
CA THR A 195 -5.33 11.65 -22.04
C THR A 195 -5.99 10.28 -22.27
N GLY A 196 -6.49 9.63 -21.22
CA GLY A 196 -7.26 8.37 -21.32
C GLY A 196 -6.42 7.19 -21.79
N ARG A 197 -5.10 7.26 -21.65
CA ARG A 197 -4.14 6.19 -21.95
C ARG A 197 -2.81 6.47 -21.26
N GLY A 198 -2.01 5.44 -21.08
CA GLY A 198 -0.68 5.62 -20.52
C GLY A 198 0.21 4.39 -20.69
N PHE A 199 1.44 4.54 -20.24
CA PHE A 199 2.48 3.53 -20.29
C PHE A 199 3.16 3.50 -18.92
N CYS A 200 4.24 2.72 -18.75
CA CYS A 200 4.80 2.41 -17.42
C CYS A 200 4.91 3.63 -16.49
N ASN A 201 5.52 4.74 -16.92
CA ASN A 201 5.76 5.86 -16.00
C ASN A 201 4.50 6.70 -15.77
N THR A 202 3.71 6.99 -16.81
CA THR A 202 2.47 7.79 -16.63
C THR A 202 1.41 7.01 -15.86
N LYS A 203 1.28 5.70 -16.09
CA LYS A 203 0.40 4.84 -15.30
C LYS A 203 0.92 4.66 -13.87
N SER A 204 2.24 4.59 -13.64
CA SER A 204 2.81 4.59 -12.29
C SER A 204 2.48 5.89 -11.54
N SER A 205 2.60 7.05 -12.19
CA SER A 205 2.22 8.34 -11.58
C SER A 205 0.73 8.40 -11.25
N LEU A 206 -0.15 7.92 -12.14
CA LEU A 206 -1.59 7.86 -11.87
C LEU A 206 -1.93 6.88 -10.74
N PHE A 207 -1.36 5.69 -10.76
CA PHE A 207 -1.56 4.69 -9.72
C PHE A 207 -1.12 5.23 -8.36
N ALA A 208 0.08 5.81 -8.27
CA ALA A 208 0.57 6.44 -7.06
C ALA A 208 -0.31 7.61 -6.59
N ALA A 209 -0.80 8.45 -7.51
CA ALA A 209 -1.67 9.56 -7.15
C ALA A 209 -3.01 9.08 -6.57
N LEU A 210 -3.61 8.03 -7.15
CA LEU A 210 -4.86 7.46 -6.64
C LEU A 210 -4.67 6.78 -5.29
N LEU A 211 -3.57 6.04 -5.08
CA LEU A 211 -3.22 5.44 -3.78
C LEU A 211 -3.03 6.51 -2.71
N ARG A 212 -2.22 7.55 -2.98
CA ARG A 212 -1.96 8.64 -2.03
C ARG A 212 -3.23 9.45 -1.73
N ALA A 213 -4.14 9.60 -2.70
CA ALA A 213 -5.43 10.27 -2.49
C ALA A 213 -6.34 9.55 -1.47
N VAL A 214 -6.14 8.26 -1.24
CA VAL A 214 -6.84 7.46 -0.21
C VAL A 214 -5.96 7.16 1.01
N GLY A 215 -4.79 7.79 1.11
CA GLY A 215 -3.88 7.67 2.24
C GLY A 215 -3.05 6.39 2.25
N ILE A 216 -2.87 5.74 1.10
CA ILE A 216 -1.99 4.56 0.96
C ILE A 216 -0.60 5.04 0.52
N PRO A 217 0.46 4.81 1.32
CA PRO A 217 1.81 5.18 0.93
C PRO A 217 2.33 4.33 -0.21
N CYS A 218 3.01 4.99 -1.13
CA CYS A 218 3.65 4.34 -2.27
C CYS A 218 4.86 5.13 -2.76
N ARG A 219 5.76 4.45 -3.44
CA ARG A 219 6.97 5.02 -4.04
C ARG A 219 7.22 4.41 -5.41
N LEU A 220 7.84 5.19 -6.29
CA LEU A 220 8.13 4.76 -7.65
C LEU A 220 9.53 4.16 -7.70
N GLN A 221 9.64 2.93 -8.18
CA GLN A 221 10.91 2.25 -8.39
C GLN A 221 11.29 2.33 -9.86
N PHE A 222 12.46 2.87 -10.12
CA PHE A 222 12.98 3.05 -11.47
C PHE A 222 13.99 1.96 -11.79
N VAL A 223 13.85 1.38 -12.98
CA VAL A 223 14.68 0.29 -13.50
C VAL A 223 14.88 0.43 -14.99
N ASP A 224 15.85 -0.29 -15.55
CA ASP A 224 15.88 -0.55 -16.99
C ASP A 224 15.02 -1.77 -17.33
N ILE A 225 14.37 -1.75 -18.49
CA ILE A 225 13.70 -2.92 -19.07
C ILE A 225 14.24 -3.21 -20.47
N ASN A 226 14.49 -4.47 -20.77
CA ASN A 226 14.92 -4.94 -22.08
C ASN A 226 13.79 -4.70 -23.09
N THR A 227 14.05 -3.92 -24.13
CA THR A 227 13.04 -3.51 -25.12
C THR A 227 12.50 -4.67 -25.96
N GLN A 228 13.13 -5.85 -25.91
CA GLN A 228 12.56 -7.08 -26.48
C GLN A 228 11.18 -7.39 -25.90
N ILE A 229 10.88 -6.93 -24.68
CA ILE A 229 9.53 -7.00 -24.11
C ILE A 229 8.49 -6.27 -24.97
N LEU A 230 8.89 -5.26 -25.74
CA LEU A 230 8.05 -4.49 -26.66
C LEU A 230 8.13 -4.99 -28.11
N HIS A 231 8.77 -6.13 -28.37
CA HIS A 231 8.82 -6.75 -29.70
C HIS A 231 7.41 -6.86 -30.29
N GLY A 232 7.26 -6.46 -31.55
CA GLY A 232 5.97 -6.43 -32.25
C GLY A 232 5.11 -5.18 -32.00
N LEU A 233 5.51 -4.30 -31.07
CA LEU A 233 4.90 -2.97 -30.84
C LEU A 233 5.85 -1.83 -31.18
N VAL A 234 7.14 -2.03 -30.91
CA VAL A 234 8.22 -1.06 -31.14
C VAL A 234 9.39 -1.77 -31.80
N ASP A 235 10.12 -1.07 -32.67
CA ASP A 235 11.40 -1.54 -33.21
C ASP A 235 12.45 -1.59 -32.08
N PRO A 236 13.00 -2.75 -31.72
CA PRO A 236 13.89 -2.92 -30.57
C PRO A 236 15.34 -2.46 -30.88
N SER A 237 15.52 -1.38 -31.63
CA SER A 237 16.84 -0.85 -31.99
C SER A 237 17.64 -0.32 -30.79
N ILE A 238 16.95 -0.06 -29.67
CA ILE A 238 17.53 0.27 -28.36
C ILE A 238 17.48 -0.98 -27.51
N THR A 239 18.55 -1.38 -26.82
CA THR A 239 18.54 -2.62 -26.03
C THR A 239 17.76 -2.51 -24.72
N TYR A 240 17.84 -1.37 -24.03
CA TYR A 240 17.20 -1.13 -22.75
C TYR A 240 16.54 0.25 -22.71
N GLU A 241 15.36 0.34 -22.08
CA GLU A 241 14.64 1.60 -21.88
C GLU A 241 14.24 1.75 -20.41
N LEU A 242 14.11 3.01 -19.97
CA LEU A 242 13.64 3.34 -18.63
C LEU A 242 12.24 2.78 -18.42
N HIS A 243 12.07 2.13 -17.27
CA HIS A 243 10.82 1.58 -16.80
C HIS A 243 10.58 1.97 -15.34
N THR A 244 9.31 2.06 -14.98
CA THR A 244 8.88 2.39 -13.63
C THR A 244 7.75 1.47 -13.24
N TYR A 245 7.84 0.98 -12.00
CA TYR A 245 6.76 0.28 -11.32
C TYR A 245 6.55 0.89 -9.93
N THR A 246 5.49 0.46 -9.24
CA THR A 246 5.10 1.06 -7.96
C THR A 246 5.31 0.05 -6.84
N ASP A 247 6.01 0.50 -5.81
CA ASP A 247 5.99 -0.14 -4.51
C ASP A 247 4.90 0.55 -3.69
N PHE A 248 3.94 -0.20 -3.15
CA PHE A 248 3.03 0.33 -2.14
C PHE A 248 3.19 -0.47 -0.85
N PHE A 249 2.87 0.18 0.26
CA PHE A 249 2.97 -0.44 1.56
C PHE A 249 1.64 -1.11 1.94
N ASN A 250 1.65 -2.43 2.06
CA ASN A 250 0.51 -3.17 2.58
C ASN A 250 0.51 -3.05 4.12
N ILE A 251 -0.40 -2.23 4.64
CA ILE A 251 -0.51 -1.94 6.07
C ILE A 251 -0.84 -3.20 6.88
N GLU A 252 -1.72 -4.05 6.36
CA GLU A 252 -2.19 -5.25 7.05
C GLU A 252 -1.08 -6.30 7.17
N GLN A 253 -0.24 -6.42 6.14
CA GLN A 253 0.90 -7.34 6.10
C GLN A 253 2.22 -6.70 6.59
N GLN A 254 2.20 -5.39 6.90
CA GLN A 254 3.35 -4.60 7.34
C GLN A 254 4.57 -4.73 6.40
N ARG A 255 4.35 -4.71 5.08
CA ARG A 255 5.45 -4.86 4.12
C ARG A 255 5.21 -4.12 2.81
N TRP A 256 6.31 -3.87 2.12
CA TRP A 256 6.27 -3.40 0.74
C TRP A 256 5.91 -4.54 -0.22
N CYS A 257 5.10 -4.19 -1.21
CA CYS A 257 4.71 -5.06 -2.30
C CYS A 257 5.03 -4.35 -3.62
N HIS A 258 5.71 -5.04 -4.52
CA HIS A 258 6.15 -4.54 -5.82
C HIS A 258 5.12 -4.89 -6.89
N VAL A 259 4.63 -3.88 -7.62
CA VAL A 259 3.53 -4.05 -8.57
C VAL A 259 3.83 -3.33 -9.88
N ASP A 260 3.86 -4.08 -10.98
CA ASP A 260 3.88 -3.53 -12.37
C ASP A 260 2.63 -3.99 -13.18
N SER A 261 1.82 -4.89 -12.62
CA SER A 261 0.75 -5.61 -13.33
C SER A 261 -0.37 -4.74 -13.88
N TYR A 262 -0.51 -3.51 -13.37
CA TYR A 262 -1.45 -2.51 -13.90
C TYR A 262 -1.01 -1.90 -15.23
N ILE A 263 0.23 -2.14 -15.70
CA ILE A 263 0.79 -1.43 -16.85
C ILE A 263 0.13 -1.85 -18.17
N VAL A 264 -0.20 -3.13 -18.32
CA VAL A 264 -0.79 -3.70 -19.54
C VAL A 264 -2.25 -4.07 -19.26
N ASP A 265 -3.19 -3.48 -20.01
CA ASP A 265 -4.63 -3.76 -19.86
C ASP A 265 -4.99 -5.20 -20.21
N THR A 266 -6.02 -5.75 -19.55
CA THR A 266 -6.40 -7.17 -19.67
C THR A 266 -6.68 -7.59 -21.12
N ALA A 267 -7.31 -6.70 -21.91
CA ALA A 267 -7.58 -6.96 -23.32
C ALA A 267 -6.28 -7.16 -24.13
N LEU A 268 -5.30 -6.29 -23.92
CA LEU A 268 -3.98 -6.45 -24.54
C LEU A 268 -3.24 -7.68 -24.00
N VAL A 269 -3.34 -7.99 -22.71
CA VAL A 269 -2.71 -9.19 -22.11
C VAL A 269 -3.20 -10.47 -22.77
N SER A 270 -4.51 -10.63 -22.97
CA SER A 270 -5.09 -11.80 -23.60
C SER A 270 -4.54 -11.99 -25.02
N ALA A 271 -4.65 -10.97 -25.87
CA ALA A 271 -4.21 -11.03 -27.25
C ALA A 271 -2.68 -11.22 -27.38
N ALA A 272 -1.90 -10.58 -26.52
CA ALA A 272 -0.44 -10.72 -26.50
C ALA A 272 -0.02 -12.14 -26.08
N LYS A 273 -0.61 -12.72 -25.03
CA LYS A 273 -0.29 -14.10 -24.60
C LYS A 273 -0.58 -15.12 -25.69
N GLU A 274 -1.72 -15.01 -26.37
CA GLU A 274 -2.04 -15.87 -27.51
C GLU A 274 -1.00 -15.76 -28.62
N LYS A 275 -0.55 -14.54 -28.92
CA LYS A 275 0.45 -14.29 -29.96
C LYS A 275 1.83 -14.84 -29.60
N LEU A 276 2.24 -14.74 -28.34
CA LEU A 276 3.48 -15.35 -27.83
C LEU A 276 3.46 -16.88 -27.94
N VAL A 277 2.31 -17.52 -27.67
CA VAL A 277 2.13 -18.96 -27.85
C VAL A 277 2.25 -19.34 -29.33
N GLN A 278 1.58 -18.59 -30.22
CA GLN A 278 1.64 -18.83 -31.68
C GLN A 278 3.06 -18.68 -32.24
N GLU A 279 3.84 -17.72 -31.73
CA GLU A 279 5.20 -17.44 -32.19
C GLU A 279 6.27 -18.25 -31.46
N ASN A 280 5.86 -19.05 -30.48
CA ASN A 280 6.76 -19.80 -29.60
C ASN A 280 7.84 -18.90 -28.93
N THR A 281 7.42 -17.70 -28.52
CA THR A 281 8.26 -16.73 -27.81
C THR A 281 7.80 -16.60 -26.35
N ILE A 282 8.70 -16.09 -25.49
CA ILE A 282 8.44 -15.93 -24.05
C ILE A 282 8.22 -14.47 -23.64
N ILE A 283 8.70 -13.52 -24.43
CA ILE A 283 8.54 -12.09 -24.22
C ILE A 283 8.17 -11.40 -25.54
N GLY A 284 7.41 -10.32 -25.43
CA GLY A 284 6.99 -9.51 -26.56
C GLY A 284 5.64 -8.88 -26.29
N TYR A 285 5.22 -7.97 -27.17
CA TYR A 285 3.90 -7.33 -27.10
C TYR A 285 3.59 -6.62 -25.77
N GLY A 286 4.62 -6.24 -25.02
CA GLY A 286 4.51 -5.57 -23.74
C GLY A 286 4.53 -6.48 -22.52
N LEU A 287 4.64 -7.81 -22.64
CA LEU A 287 4.56 -8.71 -21.49
C LEU A 287 5.46 -9.95 -21.58
N HIS A 288 5.68 -10.57 -20.42
CA HIS A 288 6.23 -11.92 -20.31
C HIS A 288 5.07 -12.93 -20.34
N ARG A 289 5.21 -14.04 -21.08
CA ARG A 289 4.14 -15.04 -21.28
C ARG A 289 3.55 -15.55 -19.97
N ASP A 290 4.43 -15.79 -18.99
CA ASP A 290 4.07 -16.26 -17.65
C ASP A 290 3.83 -15.12 -16.63
N GLY A 291 3.86 -13.86 -17.09
CA GLY A 291 3.57 -12.68 -16.29
C GLY A 291 2.11 -12.64 -15.80
N GLN A 292 1.89 -12.01 -14.66
CA GLN A 292 0.62 -11.92 -13.95
C GLN A 292 0.04 -10.50 -14.08
N SER A 293 -1.21 -10.40 -14.52
CA SER A 293 -1.95 -9.14 -14.62
C SER A 293 -2.94 -8.93 -13.48
N GLU A 294 -3.38 -10.02 -12.84
CA GLU A 294 -4.25 -9.98 -11.66
C GLU A 294 -3.42 -9.82 -10.40
N TRP A 295 -3.91 -8.99 -9.48
CA TRP A 295 -3.17 -8.66 -8.29
C TRP A 295 -4.03 -8.79 -7.04
N ASN A 296 -3.51 -9.50 -6.03
CA ASN A 296 -4.24 -9.86 -4.82
C ASN A 296 -3.90 -9.00 -3.61
N SER A 297 -3.23 -7.85 -3.78
CA SER A 297 -2.67 -6.97 -2.73
C SER A 297 -1.52 -7.51 -1.88
N ILE A 298 -1.30 -8.82 -1.93
CA ILE A 298 -0.36 -9.53 -1.06
C ILE A 298 0.92 -9.75 -1.85
N ASP A 299 0.86 -10.51 -2.93
CA ASP A 299 2.07 -10.92 -3.64
C ASP A 299 2.62 -9.81 -4.55
N ASN A 300 3.94 -9.82 -4.69
CA ASN A 300 4.58 -9.04 -5.75
C ASN A 300 4.06 -9.54 -7.09
N THR A 301 3.59 -8.63 -7.95
CA THR A 301 2.91 -9.01 -9.18
C THR A 301 3.48 -8.24 -10.35
N PHE A 302 3.98 -9.01 -11.31
CA PHE A 302 4.62 -8.48 -12.50
C PHE A 302 4.04 -9.10 -13.78
N ILE A 303 3.65 -8.28 -14.75
CA ILE A 303 3.22 -8.66 -16.10
C ILE A 303 4.38 -8.64 -17.10
N GLN A 304 5.35 -7.75 -16.89
CA GLN A 304 6.49 -7.62 -17.81
C GLN A 304 7.71 -8.44 -17.38
N TYR A 305 7.73 -8.87 -16.12
CA TYR A 305 8.79 -9.64 -15.47
C TYR A 305 8.23 -10.87 -14.76
N VAL A 306 9.04 -11.92 -14.58
CA VAL A 306 8.73 -13.05 -13.69
C VAL A 306 9.82 -13.17 -12.64
N THR A 307 9.45 -13.44 -11.39
CA THR A 307 10.40 -13.46 -10.27
C THR A 307 11.14 -14.78 -10.10
N ASN A 308 10.77 -15.83 -10.85
CA ASN A 308 11.37 -17.16 -10.73
C ASN A 308 12.68 -17.28 -11.55
N SER A 309 13.77 -17.67 -10.89
CA SER A 309 15.14 -17.58 -11.44
C SER A 309 15.38 -18.48 -12.66
N GLU A 310 14.83 -19.70 -12.68
CA GLU A 310 15.04 -20.66 -13.78
C GLU A 310 14.48 -20.19 -15.13
N GLN A 311 13.43 -19.36 -15.13
CA GLN A 311 12.83 -18.83 -16.35
C GLN A 311 13.55 -17.56 -16.84
N ASN A 312 14.04 -16.74 -15.90
CA ASN A 312 14.87 -15.58 -16.21
C ASN A 312 16.23 -15.98 -16.81
N GLU A 313 16.81 -17.09 -16.36
CA GLU A 313 18.08 -17.62 -16.89
C GLU A 313 17.99 -18.11 -18.34
N LYS A 314 16.78 -18.47 -18.82
CA LYS A 314 16.57 -18.87 -20.23
C LYS A 314 16.60 -17.70 -21.20
N LEU A 315 16.49 -16.46 -20.72
CA LEU A 315 16.69 -15.28 -21.54
C LEU A 315 18.19 -15.06 -21.72
N GLU A 316 18.67 -15.00 -22.96
CA GLU A 316 20.09 -14.68 -23.28
C GLU A 316 20.55 -13.31 -22.71
N ARG A 317 19.61 -12.48 -22.23
CA ARG A 317 19.85 -11.19 -21.58
C ARG A 317 18.88 -10.97 -20.44
N PRO A 318 19.32 -10.46 -19.28
CA PRO A 318 18.41 -10.15 -18.18
C PRO A 318 17.39 -9.08 -18.61
N LEU A 319 16.17 -9.19 -18.08
CA LEU A 319 15.12 -8.21 -18.36
C LEU A 319 15.48 -6.82 -17.83
N THR A 320 16.21 -6.76 -16.70
CA THR A 320 16.68 -5.51 -16.08
C THR A 320 18.17 -5.62 -15.78
N ILE A 321 18.95 -4.61 -16.15
CA ILE A 321 20.39 -4.51 -15.81
C ILE A 321 20.68 -3.50 -14.70
N HIS A 322 19.86 -2.46 -14.55
CA HIS A 322 20.00 -1.45 -13.51
C HIS A 322 18.71 -1.30 -12.71
N LYS A 323 18.85 -1.23 -11.38
CA LYS A 323 17.84 -0.72 -10.46
C LYS A 323 18.33 0.61 -9.92
N TYR A 324 17.70 1.69 -10.35
CA TYR A 324 18.11 3.05 -10.00
C TYR A 324 17.69 3.43 -8.58
N GLY A 325 16.63 2.81 -8.07
CA GLY A 325 16.11 3.04 -6.72
C GLY A 325 14.76 3.74 -6.75
N HIS A 326 14.37 4.25 -5.58
CA HIS A 326 13.11 4.96 -5.37
C HIS A 326 13.28 6.45 -5.58
N PHE A 327 12.33 7.04 -6.30
CA PHE A 327 12.27 8.48 -6.50
C PHE A 327 10.85 8.97 -6.22
N ALA A 328 10.74 10.24 -5.83
CA ALA A 328 9.47 10.86 -5.51
C ALA A 328 8.52 10.87 -6.72
N ASP A 329 9.06 11.13 -7.92
CA ASP A 329 8.37 10.99 -9.21
C ASP A 329 9.38 10.95 -10.39
N ILE A 330 8.85 10.95 -11.62
CA ILE A 330 9.65 10.98 -12.87
C ILE A 330 10.51 12.25 -13.02
N GLY A 331 10.07 13.37 -12.45
CA GLY A 331 10.83 14.63 -12.46
C GLY A 331 12.07 14.52 -11.60
N ALA A 332 11.90 14.07 -10.36
CA ALA A 332 13.00 13.83 -9.43
C ALA A 332 14.02 12.81 -9.99
N PHE A 333 13.54 11.77 -10.68
CA PHE A 333 14.43 10.82 -11.36
C PHE A 333 15.27 11.51 -12.45
N TYR A 334 14.65 12.33 -13.30
CA TYR A 334 15.36 12.99 -14.39
C TYR A 334 16.28 14.14 -13.92
N GLU A 335 15.96 14.82 -12.82
CA GLU A 335 16.88 15.76 -12.17
C GLU A 335 18.17 15.07 -11.69
N ALA A 336 18.08 13.80 -11.30
CA ALA A 336 19.22 12.97 -10.94
C ALA A 336 19.86 12.21 -12.13
N ALA A 337 19.35 12.38 -13.36
CA ALA A 337 19.71 11.52 -14.50
C ALA A 337 21.21 11.50 -14.84
N ASP A 338 21.91 12.65 -14.71
CA ASP A 338 23.35 12.76 -14.95
C ASP A 338 24.16 11.86 -14.01
N GLN A 339 23.69 11.67 -12.77
CA GLN A 339 24.33 10.81 -11.77
C GLN A 339 24.13 9.32 -12.08
N HIS A 340 23.09 9.00 -12.84
CA HIS A 340 22.69 7.64 -13.18
C HIS A 340 23.06 7.23 -14.61
N GLY A 341 23.73 8.10 -15.37
CA GLY A 341 24.10 7.84 -16.77
C GLY A 341 22.90 7.70 -17.71
N VAL A 342 21.74 8.26 -17.33
CA VAL A 342 20.51 8.20 -18.10
C VAL A 342 20.39 9.46 -18.94
N GLN A 343 20.05 9.31 -20.22
CA GLN A 343 19.80 10.48 -21.06
C GLN A 343 18.51 11.19 -20.61
N ASP A 344 18.64 12.45 -20.18
CA ASP A 344 17.47 13.29 -19.89
C ASP A 344 16.65 13.55 -21.17
N ARG A 345 15.43 13.01 -21.18
CA ARG A 345 14.46 13.19 -22.27
C ARG A 345 13.44 14.29 -21.98
N LEU A 346 13.34 14.75 -20.72
CA LEU A 346 12.45 15.84 -20.31
C LEU A 346 12.99 17.20 -20.76
N SER A 347 14.30 17.46 -20.70
CA SER A 347 14.86 18.74 -21.18
C SER A 347 14.98 18.85 -22.71
N ASN A 348 14.95 17.73 -23.43
CA ASN A 348 15.16 17.69 -24.87
C ASN A 348 13.96 18.24 -25.68
N ARG A 349 14.06 19.50 -26.09
CA ARG A 349 13.02 20.18 -26.89
C ARG A 349 12.74 19.53 -28.24
N LEU A 350 13.77 19.09 -28.96
CA LEU A 350 13.61 18.49 -30.29
C LEU A 350 12.84 17.16 -30.19
N PHE A 351 13.20 16.34 -29.20
CA PHE A 351 12.51 15.08 -28.93
C PHE A 351 11.03 15.31 -28.64
N LYS A 352 10.68 16.29 -27.78
CA LYS A 352 9.28 16.65 -27.47
C LYS A 352 8.45 16.98 -28.71
N TRP A 353 9.03 17.65 -29.70
CA TRP A 353 8.33 18.00 -30.95
C TRP A 353 8.13 16.80 -31.89
N ILE A 354 9.12 15.90 -31.98
CA ILE A 354 9.08 14.77 -32.93
C ILE A 354 8.35 13.56 -32.33
N PHE A 355 8.34 13.42 -31.01
CA PHE A 355 7.79 12.25 -30.32
C PHE A 355 6.34 11.90 -30.70
N PRO A 356 5.38 12.85 -30.82
CA PRO A 356 4.03 12.54 -31.27
C PRO A 356 3.96 11.80 -32.62
N LEU A 357 4.89 12.06 -33.55
CA LEU A 357 4.94 11.38 -34.85
C LEU A 357 5.48 9.96 -34.71
N LEU A 358 6.43 9.73 -33.80
CA LEU A 358 7.05 8.43 -33.58
C LEU A 358 6.11 7.42 -32.91
N ILE A 359 5.13 7.91 -32.12
CA ILE A 359 4.23 7.04 -31.35
C ILE A 359 2.97 6.61 -32.12
N MET A 360 2.57 7.32 -33.18
CA MET A 360 1.40 6.96 -33.97
C MET A 360 1.43 5.50 -34.47
N PRO A 361 2.53 5.02 -35.12
CA PRO A 361 2.60 3.62 -35.55
C PRO A 361 2.61 2.65 -34.36
N ARG A 362 3.25 3.01 -33.24
CA ARG A 362 3.31 2.18 -32.02
C ARG A 362 1.92 1.98 -31.41
N ASN A 363 1.19 3.07 -31.22
CA ASN A 363 -0.19 3.04 -30.74
C ASN A 363 -1.09 2.26 -31.70
N ARG A 364 -0.92 2.41 -33.01
CA ARG A 364 -1.67 1.61 -33.99
C ARG A 364 -1.38 0.12 -33.87
N ALA A 365 -0.12 -0.27 -33.64
CA ALA A 365 0.25 -1.67 -33.42
C ALA A 365 -0.42 -2.22 -32.15
N VAL A 366 -0.41 -1.46 -31.05
CA VAL A 366 -1.10 -1.82 -29.80
C VAL A 366 -2.61 -2.02 -30.03
N GLU A 367 -3.28 -1.04 -30.65
CA GLU A 367 -4.73 -1.14 -30.91
C GLU A 367 -5.09 -2.30 -31.85
N ASN A 368 -4.23 -2.58 -32.85
CA ASN A 368 -4.45 -3.70 -33.76
C ASN A 368 -4.29 -5.05 -33.07
N LEU A 369 -3.43 -5.14 -32.05
CA LEU A 369 -3.27 -6.35 -31.26
C LEU A 369 -4.45 -6.52 -30.29
N ARG A 370 -4.83 -5.45 -29.58
CA ARG A 370 -5.93 -5.46 -28.60
C ARG A 370 -7.28 -5.86 -29.19
N LYS A 371 -7.53 -5.60 -30.48
CA LYS A 371 -8.80 -5.90 -31.17
C LYS A 371 -8.91 -7.34 -31.70
N ARG A 372 -7.88 -8.15 -31.55
CA ARG A 372 -7.89 -9.58 -31.92
C ARG A 372 -8.38 -10.38 -30.74
#